data_AF-A0A3D6EJB1-F1
#
_entry.id   AF-A0A3D6EJB1-F1
#
_cell.length_a   1.000
_cell.length_b   1.000
_cell.length_c   1.000
_cell.angle_alpha   90.00
_cell.angle_beta   90.00
_cell.angle_gamma   90.00
#
_symmetry.space_group_name_H-M   'P 1'
#
loop_
_entity.id
_entity.type
_entity.pdbx_description
1 polymer ?
#
loop_
_entity_poly.entity_id
_entity_poly.type
_entity_poly.pdbx_seq_one_letter_code
_entity_poly.pdbx_strand_id
1 'polypeptide(L)'
;MGLFSGKSRDEALAGREERLRQVEEENRTLRNRLDGTQELVRHLDEDRDLLLGALERLRPGLPPRELGEALMDVCFKPLGLACFFVALADWDLDQLTFVLYHEGGRTRQHPSRRLSDRVGLSERVLSSRRPLYIRTLEEGQTAGSLLTAAELATGLIPHSWYGVPLGWGDRPAGLVSFQSFQTDAFSDSRRRVMDALAALMSNCLGQRP
;
A
#
# COMPACT_ATOMS: atom_id res chain seq x y z
N MET A 1 74.28 -15.34 -17.25
CA MET A 1 73.29 -14.31 -17.59
C MET A 1 71.86 -14.84 -17.43
N GLY A 2 71.32 -14.99 -16.21
CA GLY A 2 70.00 -15.63 -16.02
C GLY A 2 69.12 -15.14 -14.88
N LEU A 3 69.55 -14.15 -14.09
CA LEU A 3 68.87 -13.78 -12.83
C LEU A 3 67.84 -12.64 -12.97
N PHE A 4 67.78 -11.92 -14.09
CA PHE A 4 66.86 -10.78 -14.28
C PHE A 4 65.52 -11.14 -14.94
N SER A 5 65.38 -12.32 -15.55
CA SER A 5 64.15 -12.72 -16.27
C SER A 5 63.02 -13.20 -15.36
N GLY A 6 63.31 -13.64 -14.13
CA GLY A 6 62.31 -14.14 -13.18
C GLY A 6 61.51 -13.00 -12.54
N LYS A 7 62.20 -11.95 -12.07
CA LYS A 7 61.58 -10.79 -11.39
C LYS A 7 60.55 -10.06 -12.26
N SER A 8 60.87 -9.79 -13.52
CA SER A 8 59.96 -9.10 -14.45
C SER A 8 58.70 -9.94 -14.76
N ARG A 9 58.81 -11.27 -14.71
CA ARG A 9 57.70 -12.20 -14.95
C ARG A 9 56.80 -12.31 -13.71
N ASP A 10 57.38 -12.32 -12.51
CA ASP A 10 56.66 -12.28 -11.24
C ASP A 10 55.93 -10.95 -11.03
N GLU A 11 56.55 -9.82 -11.38
CA GLU A 11 55.90 -8.49 -11.34
C GLU A 11 54.72 -8.40 -12.32
N ALA A 12 54.86 -8.97 -13.52
CA ALA A 12 53.77 -9.03 -14.50
C ALA A 12 52.62 -9.96 -14.07
N LEU A 13 52.93 -11.07 -13.39
CA LEU A 13 51.93 -11.97 -12.80
C LEU A 13 51.19 -11.29 -11.64
N ALA A 14 51.91 -10.63 -10.73
CA ALA A 14 51.33 -9.88 -9.62
C ALA A 14 50.39 -8.77 -10.11
N GLY A 15 50.80 -7.98 -11.11
CA GLY A 15 49.95 -6.95 -11.71
C GLY A 15 48.72 -7.50 -12.44
N ARG A 16 48.80 -8.74 -12.95
CA ARG A 16 47.65 -9.43 -13.56
C ARG A 16 46.68 -9.98 -12.51
N GLU A 17 47.19 -10.51 -11.40
CA GLU A 17 46.38 -10.96 -10.26
C GLU A 17 45.65 -9.80 -9.59
N GLU A 18 46.33 -8.66 -9.43
CA GLU A 18 45.73 -7.44 -8.87
C GLU A 18 44.60 -6.91 -9.77
N ARG A 19 44.81 -6.86 -11.09
CA ARG A 19 43.76 -6.53 -12.06
C ARG A 19 42.59 -7.52 -12.03
N LEU A 20 42.87 -8.82 -11.89
CA LEU A 20 41.82 -9.84 -11.79
C LEU A 20 40.94 -9.59 -10.55
N ARG A 21 41.56 -9.35 -9.39
CA ARG A 21 40.84 -9.04 -8.15
C ARG A 21 39.99 -7.77 -8.27
N GLN A 22 40.54 -6.73 -8.88
CA GLN A 22 39.80 -5.50 -9.14
C GLN A 22 38.57 -5.75 -10.02
N VAL A 23 38.74 -6.49 -11.13
CA VAL A 23 37.63 -6.84 -12.03
C VAL A 23 36.58 -7.72 -11.34
N GLU A 24 36.98 -8.63 -10.46
CA GLU A 24 36.05 -9.47 -9.69
C GLU A 24 35.22 -8.65 -8.69
N GLU A 25 35.83 -7.67 -8.04
CA GLU A 25 35.17 -6.76 -7.11
C GLU A 25 34.21 -5.81 -7.82
N GLU A 26 34.62 -5.26 -8.96
CA GLU A 26 33.76 -4.46 -9.84
C GLU A 26 32.58 -5.28 -10.36
N ASN A 27 32.80 -6.52 -10.81
CA ASN A 27 31.73 -7.42 -11.24
C ASN A 27 30.73 -7.73 -10.11
N ARG A 28 31.22 -7.97 -8.88
CA ARG A 28 30.35 -8.19 -7.72
C ARG A 28 29.48 -6.97 -7.43
N THR A 29 30.07 -5.78 -7.50
CA THR A 29 29.35 -4.52 -7.30
C THR A 29 28.30 -4.30 -8.38
N LEU A 30 28.64 -4.56 -9.65
CA LEU A 30 27.69 -4.44 -10.77
C LEU A 30 26.52 -5.42 -10.64
N ARG A 31 26.77 -6.66 -10.20
CA ARG A 31 25.70 -7.65 -9.96
C ARG A 31 24.72 -7.18 -8.88
N ASN A 32 25.23 -6.71 -7.73
CA ASN A 32 24.37 -6.19 -6.66
C ASN A 32 23.51 -5.00 -7.14
N ARG A 33 24.07 -4.10 -7.96
CA ARG A 33 23.32 -2.98 -8.55
C ARG A 33 22.29 -3.44 -9.57
N LEU A 34 22.61 -4.44 -10.38
CA LEU A 34 21.69 -5.02 -11.34
C LEU A 34 20.49 -5.66 -10.63
N ASP A 35 20.75 -6.49 -9.61
CA ASP A 35 19.71 -7.16 -8.83
C ASP A 35 18.77 -6.12 -8.16
N GLY A 36 19.35 -5.08 -7.55
CA GLY A 36 18.56 -3.98 -6.98
C GLY A 36 17.74 -3.22 -8.02
N THR A 37 18.27 -3.01 -9.22
CA THR A 37 17.54 -2.35 -10.32
C THR A 37 16.40 -3.24 -10.83
N GLN A 38 16.63 -4.55 -10.97
CA GLN A 38 15.61 -5.51 -11.39
C GLN A 38 14.45 -5.57 -10.40
N GLU A 39 14.74 -5.53 -9.10
CA GLU A 39 13.70 -5.50 -8.08
C GLU A 39 12.86 -4.22 -8.13
N LEU A 40 13.50 -3.07 -8.37
CA LEU A 40 12.77 -1.81 -8.57
C LEU A 40 11.88 -1.85 -9.82
N VAL A 41 12.37 -2.39 -10.93
CA VAL A 41 11.57 -2.56 -12.16
C VAL A 41 10.39 -3.49 -11.90
N ARG A 42 10.59 -4.60 -11.19
CA ARG A 42 9.53 -5.55 -10.83
C ARG A 42 8.42 -4.87 -10.02
N HIS A 43 8.79 -4.04 -9.04
CA HIS A 43 7.82 -3.27 -8.27
C HIS A 43 7.06 -2.24 -9.12
N LEU A 44 7.74 -1.58 -10.05
CA LEU A 44 7.07 -0.64 -10.98
C LEU A 44 6.09 -1.35 -11.90
N ASP A 45 6.42 -2.56 -12.37
CA ASP A 45 5.52 -3.37 -13.19
C ASP A 45 4.30 -3.82 -12.38
N GLU A 46 4.48 -4.28 -11.14
CA GLU A 46 3.35 -4.58 -10.22
C GLU A 46 2.44 -3.37 -10.02
N ASP A 47 3.02 -2.21 -9.76
CA ASP A 47 2.29 -0.97 -9.54
C ASP A 47 1.54 -0.53 -10.80
N ARG A 48 2.13 -0.71 -11.98
CA ARG A 48 1.48 -0.45 -13.27
C ARG A 48 0.29 -1.37 -13.49
N ASP A 49 0.47 -2.67 -13.23
CA ASP A 49 -0.58 -3.67 -13.42
C ASP A 49 -1.76 -3.45 -12.47
N LEU A 50 -1.50 -3.00 -11.24
CA LEU A 50 -2.55 -2.56 -10.31
C LEU A 50 -3.37 -1.41 -10.88
N LEU A 51 -2.72 -0.36 -11.40
CA LEU A 51 -3.41 0.82 -11.92
C LEU A 51 -4.20 0.50 -13.20
N LEU A 52 -3.62 -0.29 -14.11
CA LEU A 52 -4.32 -0.74 -15.32
C LEU A 52 -5.51 -1.65 -14.97
N GLY A 53 -5.32 -2.61 -14.07
CA GLY A 53 -6.38 -3.49 -13.61
C GLY A 53 -7.55 -2.75 -12.99
N ALA A 54 -7.27 -1.70 -12.21
CA ALA A 54 -8.29 -0.82 -11.65
C ALA A 54 -9.00 0.01 -12.72
N LEU A 55 -8.28 0.60 -13.68
CA LEU A 55 -8.86 1.34 -14.81
C LEU A 55 -9.81 0.49 -15.66
N GLU A 56 -9.52 -0.79 -15.85
CA GLU A 56 -10.37 -1.69 -16.63
C GLU A 56 -11.72 -1.98 -15.95
N ARG A 57 -11.70 -2.10 -14.61
CA ARG A 57 -12.81 -2.61 -13.78
C ARG A 57 -13.64 -1.49 -13.14
N LEU A 58 -13.02 -0.37 -12.80
CA LEU A 58 -13.72 0.78 -12.21
C LEU A 58 -14.41 1.57 -13.32
N ARG A 59 -15.74 1.45 -13.37
CA ARG A 59 -16.60 2.10 -14.36
C ARG A 59 -17.54 3.10 -13.68
N PRO A 60 -17.68 4.33 -14.21
CA PRO A 60 -18.71 5.25 -13.75
C PRO A 60 -20.10 4.61 -13.84
N GLY A 61 -20.95 4.90 -12.85
CA GLY A 61 -22.33 4.37 -12.79
C GLY A 61 -22.49 3.03 -12.08
N LEU A 62 -21.39 2.33 -11.77
CA LEU A 62 -21.45 1.18 -10.86
C LEU A 62 -21.83 1.62 -9.45
N PRO A 63 -22.61 0.82 -8.69
CA PRO A 63 -22.90 1.13 -7.31
C PRO A 63 -21.61 1.07 -6.47
N PRO A 64 -21.51 1.86 -5.39
CA PRO A 64 -20.28 1.97 -4.60
C PRO A 64 -19.74 0.65 -4.05
N ARG A 65 -20.64 -0.30 -3.74
CA ARG A 65 -20.28 -1.65 -3.32
C ARG A 65 -19.50 -2.40 -4.40
N GLU A 66 -19.98 -2.37 -5.64
CA GLU A 66 -19.33 -3.02 -6.78
C GLU A 66 -18.01 -2.33 -7.14
N LEU A 67 -17.93 -1.01 -7.03
CA LEU A 67 -16.65 -0.28 -7.17
C LEU A 67 -15.63 -0.72 -6.10
N GLY A 68 -16.09 -0.88 -4.85
CA GLY A 68 -15.25 -1.38 -3.78
C GLY A 68 -14.77 -2.81 -4.01
N GLU A 69 -15.65 -3.70 -4.49
CA GLU A 69 -15.31 -5.10 -4.81
C GLU A 69 -14.32 -5.16 -5.97
N ALA A 70 -14.56 -4.40 -7.04
CA ALA A 70 -13.65 -4.30 -8.17
C ALA A 70 -12.26 -3.79 -7.76
N LEU A 71 -12.19 -2.78 -6.89
CA LEU A 71 -10.93 -2.27 -6.38
C LEU A 71 -10.21 -3.32 -5.51
N MET A 72 -10.95 -3.97 -4.60
CA MET A 72 -10.41 -5.02 -3.73
C MET A 72 -9.84 -6.18 -4.54
N ASP A 73 -10.54 -6.66 -5.55
CA ASP A 73 -10.10 -7.78 -6.40
C ASP A 73 -8.76 -7.50 -7.08
N VAL A 74 -8.50 -6.24 -7.44
CA VAL A 74 -7.25 -5.80 -8.03
C VAL A 74 -6.15 -5.72 -6.99
N CYS A 75 -6.42 -5.11 -5.83
CA CYS A 75 -5.37 -4.67 -4.94
C CYS A 75 -5.10 -5.59 -3.74
N PHE A 76 -6.06 -6.42 -3.31
CA PHE A 76 -5.98 -7.12 -2.03
C PHE A 76 -4.77 -8.06 -1.92
N LYS A 77 -4.61 -8.95 -2.90
CA LYS A 77 -3.50 -9.92 -2.91
C LYS A 77 -2.15 -9.27 -3.27
N PRO A 78 -2.01 -8.45 -4.34
CA PRO A 78 -0.72 -7.88 -4.70
C PRO A 78 -0.16 -6.90 -3.65
N LEU A 79 -1.03 -6.21 -2.91
CA LEU A 79 -0.63 -5.35 -1.80
C LEU A 79 -0.43 -6.10 -0.47
N GLY A 80 -0.67 -7.42 -0.43
CA GLY A 80 -0.52 -8.23 0.78
C GLY A 80 -1.45 -7.80 1.91
N LEU A 81 -2.69 -7.43 1.60
CA LEU A 81 -3.64 -6.92 2.59
C LEU A 81 -4.19 -8.05 3.47
N ALA A 82 -4.44 -7.71 4.73
CA ALA A 82 -5.11 -8.56 5.70
C ALA A 82 -6.60 -8.21 5.81
N CYS A 83 -6.91 -6.90 5.80
CA CYS A 83 -8.26 -6.37 5.83
C CYS A 83 -8.40 -5.21 4.83
N PHE A 84 -9.61 -5.02 4.33
CA PHE A 84 -9.95 -3.98 3.37
C PHE A 84 -11.38 -3.54 3.56
N PHE A 85 -11.65 -2.23 3.54
CA PHE A 85 -13.03 -1.76 3.55
C PHE A 85 -13.21 -0.46 2.76
N VAL A 86 -14.43 -0.24 2.31
CA VAL A 86 -14.91 1.02 1.74
C VAL A 86 -16.08 1.50 2.58
N ALA A 87 -16.01 2.76 3.01
CA ALA A 87 -17.08 3.42 3.74
C ALA A 87 -17.48 4.72 3.04
N LEU A 88 -18.78 5.01 3.01
CA LEU A 88 -19.34 6.24 2.47
C LEU A 88 -19.88 7.12 3.57
N ALA A 89 -19.67 8.42 3.44
CA ALA A 89 -20.16 9.43 4.34
C ALA A 89 -21.43 10.08 3.76
N ASP A 90 -22.47 10.13 4.56
CA ASP A 90 -23.61 11.02 4.38
C ASP A 90 -23.51 12.12 5.45
N TRP A 91 -23.07 13.31 5.03
CA TRP A 91 -22.81 14.42 5.93
C TRP A 91 -24.09 15.06 6.46
N ASP A 92 -25.18 14.98 5.70
CA ASP A 92 -26.46 15.60 6.09
C ASP A 92 -27.24 14.68 7.04
N LEU A 93 -27.14 13.37 6.84
CA LEU A 93 -27.68 12.36 7.75
C LEU A 93 -26.74 11.97 8.89
N ASP A 94 -25.54 12.57 8.94
CA ASP A 94 -24.51 12.29 9.95
C ASP A 94 -24.22 10.78 10.05
N GLN A 95 -23.98 10.13 8.90
CA GLN A 95 -23.85 8.67 8.81
C GLN A 95 -22.60 8.24 8.05
N LEU A 96 -21.93 7.21 8.57
CA LEU A 96 -20.87 6.46 7.91
C LEU A 96 -21.36 5.03 7.64
N THR A 97 -21.46 4.66 6.36
CA THR A 97 -21.93 3.36 5.91
C THR A 97 -20.80 2.56 5.27
N PHE A 98 -20.53 1.37 5.81
CA PHE A 98 -19.52 0.45 5.28
C PHE A 98 -20.12 -0.38 4.15
N VAL A 99 -19.98 0.10 2.91
CA VAL A 99 -20.55 -0.56 1.71
C VAL A 99 -19.81 -1.86 1.34
N LEU A 100 -18.55 -1.98 1.76
CA LEU A 100 -17.76 -3.20 1.68
C LEU A 100 -16.86 -3.30 2.91
N TYR A 101 -16.78 -4.49 3.51
CA TYR A 101 -15.87 -4.78 4.61
C TYR A 101 -15.35 -6.21 4.45
N HIS A 102 -14.03 -6.38 4.32
CA HIS A 102 -13.36 -7.66 4.14
C HIS A 102 -12.38 -7.89 5.28
N GLU A 103 -12.61 -8.96 6.04
CA GLU A 103 -11.85 -9.29 7.24
C GLU A 103 -11.86 -10.81 7.44
N GLY A 104 -10.69 -11.38 7.75
CA GLY A 104 -10.55 -12.82 7.96
C GLY A 104 -10.85 -13.65 6.70
N GLY A 105 -10.49 -13.12 5.52
CA GLY A 105 -10.63 -13.82 4.23
C GLY A 105 -12.05 -13.87 3.66
N ARG A 106 -13.00 -13.10 4.20
CA ARG A 106 -14.38 -13.04 3.69
C ARG A 106 -15.01 -11.66 3.87
N THR A 107 -15.95 -11.36 2.99
CA THR A 107 -16.79 -10.17 3.10
C THR A 107 -17.75 -10.28 4.28
N ARG A 108 -17.87 -9.21 5.05
CA ARG A 108 -18.70 -9.07 6.24
C ARG A 108 -19.70 -7.93 6.06
N GLN A 109 -20.84 -8.05 6.74
CA GLN A 109 -21.66 -6.88 7.01
C GLN A 109 -21.10 -6.18 8.24
N HIS A 110 -20.79 -4.89 8.10
CA HIS A 110 -20.38 -4.04 9.20
C HIS A 110 -21.46 -2.99 9.44
N PRO A 111 -21.93 -2.77 10.69
CA PRO A 111 -22.98 -1.81 10.97
C PRO A 111 -22.54 -0.40 10.57
N SER A 112 -23.51 0.38 10.07
CA SER A 112 -23.33 1.83 9.91
C SER A 112 -23.24 2.50 11.28
N ARG A 113 -22.56 3.64 11.36
CA ARG A 113 -22.44 4.42 12.59
C ARG A 113 -22.53 5.91 12.28
N ARG A 114 -22.83 6.73 13.30
CA ARG A 114 -22.86 8.18 13.09
C ARG A 114 -21.46 8.77 13.05
N LEU A 115 -21.26 9.80 12.23
CA LEU A 115 -19.98 10.50 12.16
C LEU A 115 -19.71 11.27 13.47
N SER A 116 -20.76 11.78 14.12
CA SER A 116 -20.65 12.51 15.39
C SER A 116 -20.34 11.64 16.61
N ASP A 117 -20.67 10.34 16.58
CA ASP A 117 -20.69 9.52 17.79
C ASP A 117 -19.29 9.15 18.29
N ARG A 118 -18.33 8.94 17.38
CA ARG A 118 -16.96 8.51 17.72
C ARG A 118 -15.94 9.02 16.71
N VAL A 119 -14.86 9.62 17.22
CA VAL A 119 -13.70 10.00 16.40
C VAL A 119 -12.76 8.79 16.31
N GLY A 120 -12.98 7.93 15.31
CA GLY A 120 -12.06 6.87 14.95
C GLY A 120 -11.10 7.29 13.83
N LEU A 121 -10.31 6.35 13.32
CA LEU A 121 -9.39 6.60 12.20
C LEU A 121 -10.14 7.07 10.94
N SER A 122 -11.31 6.51 10.65
CA SER A 122 -12.17 6.93 9.53
C SER A 122 -12.56 8.40 9.61
N GLU A 123 -13.04 8.86 10.76
CA GLU A 123 -13.44 10.27 10.96
C GLU A 123 -12.22 11.20 10.87
N ARG A 124 -11.04 10.76 11.32
CA ARG A 124 -9.79 11.53 11.17
C ARG A 124 -9.42 11.71 9.69
N VAL A 125 -9.57 10.66 8.87
CA VAL A 125 -9.38 10.76 7.41
C VAL A 125 -10.39 11.72 6.79
N LEU A 126 -11.68 11.55 7.11
CA LEU A 126 -12.75 12.36 6.52
C LEU A 126 -12.66 13.84 6.91
N SER A 127 -12.36 14.13 8.18
CA SER A 127 -12.25 15.50 8.70
C SER A 127 -10.99 16.21 8.21
N SER A 128 -9.83 15.52 8.19
CA SER A 128 -8.57 16.10 7.70
C SER A 128 -8.51 16.17 6.17
N ARG A 129 -9.31 15.35 5.49
CA ARG A 129 -9.34 15.19 4.02
C ARG A 129 -7.97 14.79 3.47
N ARG A 130 -7.19 14.10 4.27
CA ARG A 130 -5.85 13.64 3.94
C ARG A 130 -5.74 12.15 4.26
N PRO A 131 -4.91 11.41 3.49
CA PRO A 131 -4.58 10.06 3.88
C PRO A 131 -3.97 10.03 5.28
N LEU A 132 -4.33 9.01 6.06
CA LEU A 132 -3.77 8.76 7.38
C LEU A 132 -3.10 7.40 7.37
N TYR A 133 -1.82 7.38 7.71
CA TYR A 133 -1.05 6.16 7.87
C TYR A 133 -0.75 5.89 9.33
N ILE A 134 -1.12 4.70 9.79
CA ILE A 134 -0.81 4.13 11.09
C ILE A 134 0.13 2.95 10.83
N ARG A 135 1.30 2.97 11.45
CA ARG A 135 2.35 1.96 11.28
C ARG A 135 2.23 0.82 12.27
N THR A 136 1.71 1.10 13.45
CA THR A 136 1.66 0.15 14.57
C THR A 136 0.30 0.12 15.25
N LEU A 137 -0.01 -0.99 15.92
CA LEU A 137 -1.22 -1.12 16.72
C LEU A 137 -1.29 -0.05 17.83
N GLU A 138 -0.17 0.26 18.49
CA GLU A 138 -0.08 1.27 19.54
C GLU A 138 -0.36 2.68 19.01
N GLU A 139 0.17 3.01 17.83
CA GLU A 139 -0.13 4.26 17.15
C GLU A 139 -1.62 4.35 16.82
N GLY A 140 -2.21 3.24 16.35
CA GLY A 140 -3.65 3.14 16.09
C GLY A 140 -4.50 3.36 17.33
N GLN A 141 -4.15 2.71 18.45
CA GLN A 141 -4.84 2.89 19.73
C GLN A 141 -4.78 4.34 20.22
N THR A 142 -3.60 4.95 20.15
CA THR A 142 -3.40 6.37 20.51
C THR A 142 -4.20 7.30 19.61
N ALA A 143 -4.34 6.95 18.33
CA ALA A 143 -5.13 7.68 17.35
C ALA A 143 -6.64 7.40 17.43
N GLY A 144 -7.11 6.56 18.36
CA GLY A 144 -8.52 6.26 18.58
C GLY A 144 -9.07 5.15 17.70
N SER A 145 -8.23 4.18 17.29
CA SER A 145 -8.68 3.01 16.53
C SER A 145 -9.81 2.28 17.25
N LEU A 146 -10.82 1.89 16.47
CA LEU A 146 -11.99 1.15 16.94
C LEU A 146 -11.85 -0.29 16.47
N LEU A 147 -11.73 -1.22 17.41
CA LEU A 147 -11.64 -2.64 17.11
C LEU A 147 -13.01 -3.25 16.86
N THR A 148 -13.12 -4.13 15.86
CA THR A 148 -14.31 -4.92 15.60
C THR A 148 -14.50 -5.98 16.69
N ALA A 149 -15.72 -6.50 16.83
CA ALA A 149 -15.98 -7.63 17.71
C ALA A 149 -15.18 -8.88 17.30
N ALA A 150 -14.90 -9.04 16.00
CA ALA A 150 -14.11 -10.16 15.49
C ALA A 150 -12.63 -10.01 15.83
N GLU A 151 -12.07 -8.81 15.70
CA GLU A 151 -10.71 -8.47 16.13
C GLU A 151 -10.52 -8.74 17.62
N LEU A 152 -11.46 -8.29 18.46
CA LEU A 152 -11.44 -8.54 19.90
C LEU A 152 -11.55 -10.03 20.24
N ALA A 153 -12.39 -10.79 19.52
CA ALA A 153 -12.62 -12.20 19.81
C ALA A 153 -11.47 -13.10 19.33
N THR A 154 -10.80 -12.75 18.22
CA THR A 154 -9.77 -13.59 17.59
C THR A 154 -8.35 -13.16 17.93
N GLY A 155 -8.15 -11.90 18.34
CA GLY A 155 -6.84 -11.29 18.51
C GLY A 155 -6.12 -10.98 17.19
N LEU A 156 -6.75 -11.23 16.04
CA LEU A 156 -6.19 -10.96 14.72
C LEU A 156 -6.42 -9.49 14.34
N ILE A 157 -5.63 -8.61 14.93
CA ILE A 157 -5.73 -7.16 14.76
C ILE A 157 -4.68 -6.68 13.76
N PRO A 158 -5.04 -5.94 12.69
CA PRO A 158 -4.07 -5.33 11.80
C PRO A 158 -3.18 -4.30 12.52
N HIS A 159 -1.88 -4.37 12.29
CA HIS A 159 -0.90 -3.45 12.89
C HIS A 159 -0.74 -2.19 12.06
N SER A 160 -0.71 -2.34 10.73
CA SER A 160 -0.67 -1.21 9.81
C SER A 160 -2.06 -0.93 9.26
N TRP A 161 -2.42 0.36 9.21
CA TRP A 161 -3.67 0.84 8.65
C TRP A 161 -3.41 2.07 7.79
N TYR A 162 -3.88 2.06 6.55
CA TYR A 162 -3.82 3.20 5.66
C TYR A 162 -5.22 3.53 5.14
N GLY A 163 -5.72 4.71 5.50
CA GLY A 163 -7.01 5.20 5.04
C GLY A 163 -6.83 6.36 4.10
N VAL A 164 -7.50 6.30 2.94
CA VAL A 164 -7.44 7.31 1.88
C VAL A 164 -8.85 7.86 1.66
N PRO A 165 -9.07 9.18 1.71
CA PRO A 165 -10.38 9.76 1.45
C PRO A 165 -10.80 9.51 -0.01
N LEU A 166 -12.10 9.32 -0.22
CA LEU A 166 -12.71 9.19 -1.54
C LEU A 166 -13.53 10.44 -1.87
N GLY A 167 -13.41 10.93 -3.09
CA GLY A 167 -14.07 12.14 -3.58
C GLY A 167 -13.19 13.38 -3.56
N TRP A 168 -13.72 14.47 -4.14
CA TRP A 168 -13.01 15.73 -4.34
C TRP A 168 -13.70 16.86 -3.57
N GLY A 169 -12.94 17.83 -3.07
CA GLY A 169 -13.47 19.02 -2.40
C GLY A 169 -13.52 18.93 -0.87
N ASP A 170 -14.40 19.73 -0.25
CA ASP A 170 -14.42 19.96 1.19
C ASP A 170 -15.14 18.86 2.00
N ARG A 171 -15.96 18.04 1.34
CA ARG A 171 -16.71 16.94 1.95
C ARG A 171 -16.44 15.65 1.18
N PRO A 172 -15.45 14.84 1.60
CA PRO A 172 -15.21 13.54 0.98
C PRO A 172 -16.48 12.68 0.96
N ALA A 173 -16.72 11.97 -0.15
CA ALA A 173 -17.84 11.05 -0.29
C ALA A 173 -17.66 9.80 0.61
N GLY A 174 -16.45 9.53 1.07
CA GLY A 174 -16.13 8.36 1.88
C GLY A 174 -14.64 8.18 2.08
N LEU A 175 -14.23 6.94 2.38
CA LEU A 175 -12.84 6.51 2.38
C LEU A 175 -12.70 5.04 1.96
N VAL A 176 -11.49 4.69 1.56
CA VAL A 176 -11.02 3.30 1.43
C VAL A 176 -9.92 3.04 2.46
N SER A 177 -9.90 1.83 3.02
CA SER A 177 -8.90 1.40 4.01
C SER A 177 -8.16 0.16 3.53
N PHE A 178 -6.83 0.20 3.64
CA PHE A 178 -5.88 -0.88 3.39
C PHE A 178 -5.19 -1.25 4.70
N GLN A 179 -5.15 -2.53 5.05
CA GLN A 179 -4.62 -2.94 6.36
C GLN A 179 -3.75 -4.18 6.26
N SER A 180 -2.75 -4.30 7.13
CA SER A 180 -1.82 -5.43 7.19
C SER A 180 -1.54 -5.84 8.63
N PHE A 181 -1.32 -7.14 8.85
CA PHE A 181 -0.83 -7.65 10.13
C PHE A 181 0.64 -7.29 10.38
N GLN A 182 1.38 -6.84 9.37
CA GLN A 182 2.75 -6.37 9.53
C GLN A 182 2.79 -4.93 10.04
N THR A 183 3.77 -4.64 10.88
CA THR A 183 4.11 -3.28 11.31
C THR A 183 4.83 -2.53 10.17
N ASP A 184 4.51 -1.26 9.99
CA ASP A 184 5.08 -0.37 8.95
C ASP A 184 5.06 -0.99 7.53
N ALA A 185 3.94 -1.66 7.19
CA ALA A 185 3.83 -2.51 6.00
C ALA A 185 3.84 -1.75 4.66
N PHE A 186 3.62 -0.44 4.65
CA PHE A 186 3.34 0.32 3.43
C PHE A 186 4.37 1.43 3.23
N SER A 187 5.36 1.15 2.38
CA SER A 187 6.35 2.13 1.95
C SER A 187 5.70 3.34 1.26
N ASP A 188 6.44 4.45 1.16
CA ASP A 188 5.99 5.65 0.46
C ASP A 188 5.60 5.40 -0.99
N SER A 189 6.34 4.54 -1.70
CA SER A 189 6.00 4.15 -3.08
C SER A 189 4.68 3.40 -3.13
N ARG A 190 4.45 2.47 -2.20
CA ARG A 190 3.22 1.69 -2.18
C ARG A 190 2.00 2.54 -1.81
N ARG A 191 2.15 3.47 -0.88
CA ARG A 191 1.09 4.42 -0.52
C ARG A 191 0.70 5.33 -1.69
N ARG A 192 1.66 5.76 -2.53
CA ARG A 192 1.34 6.53 -3.75
C ARG A 192 0.44 5.77 -4.73
N VAL A 193 0.62 4.45 -4.85
CA VAL A 193 -0.23 3.61 -5.71
C VAL A 193 -1.61 3.42 -5.08
N MET A 194 -1.69 3.21 -3.77
CA MET A 194 -2.95 3.17 -3.04
C MET A 194 -3.74 4.49 -3.19
N ASP A 195 -3.05 5.63 -3.14
CA ASP A 195 -3.65 6.95 -3.37
C ASP A 195 -4.22 7.06 -4.80
N ALA A 196 -3.44 6.62 -5.80
CA ALA A 196 -3.89 6.61 -7.19
C ALA A 196 -5.10 5.69 -7.41
N LEU A 197 -5.11 4.50 -6.79
CA LEU A 197 -6.25 3.58 -6.82
C LEU A 197 -7.51 4.21 -6.20
N ALA A 198 -7.38 4.88 -5.05
CA ALA A 198 -8.47 5.60 -4.41
C ALA A 198 -8.98 6.77 -5.28
N ALA A 199 -8.08 7.47 -5.98
CA ALA A 199 -8.44 8.53 -6.92
C ALA A 199 -9.24 7.99 -8.12
N LEU A 200 -8.87 6.83 -8.66
CA LEU A 200 -9.63 6.17 -9.74
C LEU A 200 -11.05 5.82 -9.29
N MET A 201 -11.20 5.29 -8.07
CA MET A 201 -12.51 5.01 -7.49
C MET A 201 -13.31 6.31 -7.26
N SER A 202 -12.66 7.37 -6.79
CA SER A 202 -13.27 8.69 -6.57
C SER A 202 -13.87 9.26 -7.85
N ASN A 203 -13.18 9.09 -8.99
CA ASN A 203 -13.70 9.52 -10.29
C ASN A 203 -14.97 8.77 -10.71
N CYS A 204 -15.11 7.51 -10.31
CA CYS A 204 -16.28 6.69 -10.65
C CYS A 204 -17.48 6.96 -9.73
N LEU A 205 -17.25 7.36 -8.48
CA LEU A 205 -18.31 7.72 -7.53
C LEU A 205 -19.07 8.99 -7.94
N GLY A 206 -18.43 9.87 -8.73
CA GLY A 206 -18.99 11.15 -9.14
C GLY A 206 -19.02 12.18 -8.00
N GLN A 207 -19.24 13.45 -8.34
CA GLN A 207 -19.53 14.47 -7.33
C GLN A 207 -21.02 14.43 -7.01
N ARG A 208 -21.38 14.16 -5.75
CA ARG A 208 -22.72 14.49 -5.27
C ARG A 208 -22.81 16.03 -5.25
N PRO A 209 -23.84 16.62 -5.88
CA PRO A 209 -23.99 18.07 -5.99
C PRO A 209 -24.12 18.75 -4.62
#